data_AF-T1CDT9-F1
#
_entry.id   AF-T1CDT9-F1
#
_cell.length_a   1.000
_cell.length_b   1.000
_cell.length_c   1.000
_cell.angle_alpha   90.00
_cell.angle_beta   90.00
_cell.angle_gamma   90.00
#
_symmetry.space_group_name_H-M   'P 1'
#
loop_
_entity.id
_entity.type
_entity.pdbx_description
1 polymer ?
#
loop_
_entity_poly.entity_id
_entity_poly.type
_entity_poly.pdbx_seq_one_letter_code
_entity_poly.pdbx_strand_id
1 'polypeptide(L)'
;VEQLVREGYREITLLGQNVNAFGIKEGTSLANLMRSLDEVEGLSRIRFTTSHPRDMSVDLIRAMKDVTKVMPHFHLPMQSGSDAVLARMNRGYTRKEYARWIEYLRDEIPGIAITTDLIVGYVGKHRKSSRNALGGRGVLFRWSLFVH
;
A
#
# COMPACT_ATOMS: atom_id res chain seq x y z
N VAL A 1 0.04 -18.42 12.65
CA VAL A 1 -0.17 -17.26 13.56
C VAL A 1 -0.48 -17.74 14.98
N GLU A 2 -1.46 -18.62 15.18
CA GLU A 2 -1.81 -19.15 16.50
C GLU A 2 -0.63 -19.69 17.31
N GLN A 3 0.31 -20.41 16.69
CA GLN A 3 1.52 -20.87 17.37
C GLN A 3 2.34 -19.70 17.96
N LEU A 4 2.58 -18.64 17.18
CA LEU A 4 3.28 -17.46 17.66
C LEU A 4 2.50 -16.79 18.81
N VAL A 5 1.18 -16.76 18.72
CA VAL A 5 0.36 -16.21 19.81
C VAL A 5 0.49 -17.04 21.10
N ARG A 6 0.57 -18.38 20.99
CA ARG A 6 0.87 -19.27 22.13
C ARG A 6 2.27 -19.04 22.70
N GLU A 7 3.23 -18.65 21.87
CA GLU A 7 4.59 -18.28 22.29
C GLU A 7 4.68 -16.85 22.88
N GLY A 8 3.57 -16.13 22.96
CA GLY A 8 3.47 -14.82 23.60
C GLY A 8 3.52 -13.61 22.66
N TYR A 9 3.63 -13.83 21.35
CA TYR A 9 3.57 -12.73 20.38
C TYR A 9 2.14 -12.16 20.26
N ARG A 10 1.99 -10.85 20.40
CA ARG A 10 0.68 -10.15 20.39
C ARG A 10 0.43 -9.33 19.14
N GLU A 11 1.44 -9.12 18.31
CA GLU A 11 1.38 -8.31 17.11
C GLU A 11 2.00 -9.05 15.92
N ILE A 12 1.37 -8.93 14.76
CA ILE A 12 1.90 -9.44 13.49
C ILE A 12 1.91 -8.34 12.43
N THR A 13 2.87 -8.43 11.52
CA THR A 13 2.92 -7.59 10.33
C THR A 13 2.87 -8.46 9.08
N LEU A 14 1.86 -8.25 8.24
CA LEU A 14 1.70 -8.92 6.95
C LEU A 14 2.59 -8.23 5.91
N LEU A 15 3.54 -8.99 5.35
CA LEU A 15 4.54 -8.51 4.40
C LEU A 15 4.55 -9.38 3.13
N GLY A 16 4.87 -8.76 2.01
CA GLY A 16 4.94 -9.40 0.70
C GLY A 16 5.29 -8.37 -0.39
N GLN A 17 5.65 -8.83 -1.59
CA GLN A 17 5.94 -7.93 -2.72
C GLN A 17 4.70 -7.10 -3.10
N ASN A 18 3.54 -7.75 -3.11
CA ASN A 18 2.24 -7.12 -3.21
C ASN A 18 1.26 -7.83 -2.28
N VAL A 19 1.09 -7.28 -1.07
CA VAL A 19 0.23 -7.88 -0.06
C VAL A 19 -1.24 -7.86 -0.48
N ASN A 20 -1.66 -6.89 -1.31
CA ASN A 20 -3.05 -6.83 -1.82
C ASN A 20 -3.38 -7.98 -2.77
N ALA A 21 -2.37 -8.61 -3.39
CA ALA A 21 -2.55 -9.76 -4.25
C ALA A 21 -2.66 -11.10 -3.50
N PHE A 22 -2.64 -11.07 -2.16
CA PHE A 22 -2.77 -12.27 -1.34
C PHE A 22 -4.03 -13.06 -1.70
N GLY A 23 -3.87 -14.37 -1.88
CA GLY A 23 -4.99 -15.30 -1.97
C GLY A 23 -5.76 -15.31 -3.29
N ILE A 24 -5.41 -14.43 -4.25
CA ILE A 24 -6.16 -14.31 -5.51
C ILE A 24 -6.20 -15.65 -6.27
N LYS A 25 -5.08 -16.40 -6.30
CA LYS A 25 -5.02 -17.70 -6.99
C LYS A 25 -5.78 -18.79 -6.25
N GLU A 26 -5.93 -18.62 -4.95
CA GLU A 26 -6.57 -19.53 -4.02
C GLU A 26 -8.05 -19.17 -3.78
N GLY A 27 -8.59 -18.18 -4.51
CA GLY A 27 -9.98 -17.74 -4.39
C GLY A 27 -10.31 -16.98 -3.10
N THR A 28 -9.30 -16.37 -2.46
CA THR A 28 -9.47 -15.55 -1.25
C THR A 28 -8.83 -14.18 -1.42
N SER A 29 -8.83 -13.37 -0.35
CA SER A 29 -8.35 -11.99 -0.37
C SER A 29 -7.60 -11.64 0.91
N LEU A 30 -6.83 -10.55 0.86
CA LEU A 30 -6.23 -9.96 2.05
C LEU A 30 -7.28 -9.58 3.10
N ALA A 31 -8.45 -9.10 2.66
CA ALA A 31 -9.57 -8.77 3.53
C ALA A 31 -10.09 -9.99 4.29
N ASN A 32 -10.23 -11.13 3.61
CA ASN A 32 -10.62 -12.39 4.26
C ASN A 32 -9.55 -12.87 5.25
N LEU A 33 -8.26 -12.76 4.89
CA LEU A 33 -7.19 -13.06 5.82
C LEU A 33 -7.26 -12.18 7.07
N MET A 34 -7.50 -10.87 6.93
CA MET A 34 -7.64 -9.95 8.07
C MET A 34 -8.79 -10.37 8.99
N ARG A 35 -9.96 -10.72 8.41
CA ARG A 35 -11.12 -11.22 9.18
C ARG A 35 -10.80 -12.51 9.93
N SER A 36 -10.16 -13.49 9.28
CA SER A 36 -9.74 -14.73 9.95
C SER A 36 -8.70 -14.49 11.04
N LEU A 37 -7.80 -13.52 10.88
CA LEU A 37 -6.84 -13.14 11.91
C LEU A 37 -7.53 -12.44 13.10
N ASP A 38 -8.65 -11.77 12.86
CA ASP A 38 -9.45 -11.15 13.92
C ASP A 38 -10.02 -12.18 14.90
N GLU A 39 -10.24 -13.40 14.45
CA GLU A 39 -10.77 -14.50 15.26
C GLU A 39 -9.70 -15.14 16.16
N VAL A 40 -8.41 -14.88 15.92
CA VAL A 40 -7.32 -15.48 16.69
C VAL A 40 -7.27 -14.88 18.10
N GLU A 41 -7.69 -15.65 19.09
CA GLU A 41 -7.63 -15.26 20.50
C GLU A 41 -6.18 -14.99 20.93
N GLY A 42 -5.98 -13.91 21.68
CA GLY A 42 -4.66 -13.48 22.15
C GLY A 42 -3.81 -12.73 21.12
N LEU A 43 -4.24 -12.62 19.86
CA LEU A 43 -3.70 -11.64 18.92
C LEU A 43 -4.30 -10.26 19.22
N SER A 44 -3.48 -9.22 19.31
CA SER A 44 -3.92 -7.87 19.66
C SER A 44 -3.81 -6.87 18.52
N ARG A 45 -2.83 -7.05 17.61
CA ARG A 45 -2.57 -6.09 16.52
C ARG A 45 -2.17 -6.77 15.22
N ILE A 46 -2.71 -6.24 14.13
CA ILE A 46 -2.40 -6.60 12.76
C ILE A 46 -1.94 -5.32 12.05
N ARG A 47 -0.72 -5.34 11.53
CA ARG A 47 -0.23 -4.36 10.57
C ARG A 47 -0.06 -5.00 9.22
N PHE A 48 -0.09 -4.18 8.19
CA PHE A 48 0.30 -4.58 6.85
C PHE A 48 0.89 -3.37 6.13
N THR A 49 1.70 -3.65 5.12
CA THR A 49 2.20 -2.62 4.21
C THR A 49 1.82 -3.03 2.80
N THR A 50 1.05 -2.19 2.13
CA THR A 50 0.73 -2.41 0.71
C THR A 50 1.64 -1.59 -0.19
N SER A 51 1.81 -2.07 -1.41
CA SER A 51 2.79 -1.53 -2.36
C SER A 51 2.18 -0.82 -3.55
N HIS A 52 0.85 -0.85 -3.74
CA HIS A 52 0.28 -0.37 -5.01
C HIS A 52 -1.17 0.14 -4.96
N PRO A 53 -1.43 1.43 -5.28
CA PRO A 53 -2.80 1.99 -5.32
C PRO A 53 -3.75 1.35 -6.34
N ARG A 54 -3.22 0.73 -7.40
CA ARG A 54 -4.06 0.02 -8.39
C ARG A 54 -4.83 -1.15 -7.78
N ASP A 55 -4.27 -1.78 -6.75
CA ASP A 55 -4.82 -3.00 -6.17
C ASP A 55 -5.69 -2.67 -4.94
N MET A 56 -6.14 -1.42 -4.83
CA MET A 56 -7.10 -1.00 -3.82
C MET A 56 -8.48 -1.55 -4.14
N SER A 57 -9.18 -1.99 -3.11
CA SER A 57 -10.56 -2.46 -3.22
C SER A 57 -11.39 -1.95 -2.06
N VAL A 58 -12.69 -1.80 -2.30
CA VAL A 58 -13.66 -1.44 -1.25
C VAL A 58 -13.70 -2.52 -0.17
N ASP A 59 -13.56 -3.80 -0.52
CA ASP A 59 -13.56 -4.90 0.44
C ASP A 59 -12.36 -4.83 1.41
N LEU A 60 -11.18 -4.43 0.93
CA LEU A 60 -10.02 -4.21 1.81
C LEU A 60 -10.29 -3.09 2.81
N ILE A 61 -10.86 -1.98 2.35
CA ILE A 61 -11.16 -0.82 3.20
C ILE A 61 -12.23 -1.18 4.24
N ARG A 62 -13.27 -1.90 3.84
CA ARG A 62 -14.29 -2.42 4.78
C ARG A 62 -13.67 -3.36 5.80
N ALA A 63 -12.82 -4.29 5.38
CA ALA A 63 -12.12 -5.16 6.33
C ALA A 63 -11.28 -4.36 7.32
N MET A 64 -10.57 -3.32 6.89
CA MET A 64 -9.82 -2.46 7.82
C MET A 64 -10.71 -1.69 8.80
N LYS A 65 -11.92 -1.34 8.39
CA LYS A 65 -12.92 -0.68 9.24
C LYS A 65 -13.52 -1.64 10.26
N ASP A 66 -13.86 -2.85 9.83
CA ASP A 66 -14.61 -3.83 10.62
C ASP A 66 -13.69 -4.67 11.53
N VAL A 67 -12.45 -4.93 11.10
CA VAL A 67 -11.49 -5.76 11.84
C VAL A 67 -10.80 -4.93 12.92
N THR A 68 -11.22 -5.14 14.16
CA THR A 68 -10.78 -4.33 15.32
C THR A 68 -9.29 -4.43 15.61
N LYS A 69 -8.66 -5.56 15.29
CA LYS A 69 -7.21 -5.77 15.50
C LYS A 69 -6.35 -5.12 14.41
N VAL A 70 -6.91 -4.72 13.27
CA VAL A 70 -6.15 -4.04 12.20
C VAL A 70 -5.92 -2.59 12.58
N MET A 71 -4.66 -2.16 12.51
CA MET A 71 -4.33 -0.79 12.83
C MET A 71 -4.87 0.17 11.76
N PRO A 72 -5.44 1.33 12.14
CA PRO A 72 -5.92 2.35 11.22
C PRO A 72 -4.74 3.13 10.62
N HIS A 73 -3.86 2.42 9.94
CA HIS A 73 -2.71 2.94 9.23
C HIS A 73 -2.62 2.29 7.86
N PHE A 74 -2.51 3.12 6.81
CA PHE A 74 -2.44 2.68 5.43
C PHE A 74 -1.23 3.29 4.74
N HIS A 75 -0.33 2.45 4.23
CA HIS A 75 0.73 2.91 3.35
C HIS A 75 0.26 2.88 1.90
N LEU A 76 0.00 4.04 1.28
CA LEU A 76 -0.51 4.15 -0.09
C LEU A 76 0.45 4.99 -0.95
N PRO A 77 1.35 4.35 -1.72
CA PRO A 77 2.38 5.09 -2.46
C PRO A 77 1.84 5.94 -3.61
N MET A 78 1.94 7.27 -3.53
CA MET A 78 1.54 8.19 -4.62
C MET A 78 2.57 8.15 -5.73
N GLN A 79 3.86 8.06 -5.37
CA GLN A 79 5.03 7.97 -6.24
C GLN A 79 5.33 9.25 -7.03
N SER A 80 4.33 9.88 -7.65
CA SER A 80 4.51 11.15 -8.37
C SER A 80 3.24 12.00 -8.38
N GLY A 81 3.43 13.32 -8.34
CA GLY A 81 2.38 14.33 -8.53
C GLY A 81 2.12 14.68 -10.00
N SER A 82 2.51 13.86 -10.96
CA SER A 82 2.25 14.08 -12.40
C SER A 82 1.71 12.82 -13.07
N ASP A 83 0.52 12.92 -13.68
CA ASP A 83 -0.09 11.79 -14.39
C ASP A 83 0.79 11.30 -15.55
N ALA A 84 1.49 12.21 -16.23
CA ALA A 84 2.45 11.86 -17.28
C ALA A 84 3.63 11.04 -16.74
N VAL A 85 4.11 11.35 -15.53
CA VAL A 85 5.16 10.57 -14.87
C VAL A 85 4.63 9.23 -14.37
N LEU A 86 3.45 9.20 -13.75
CA LEU A 86 2.78 7.96 -13.31
C LEU A 86 2.57 7.00 -14.49
N ALA A 87 2.16 7.50 -15.65
CA ALA A 87 2.02 6.73 -16.88
C ALA A 87 3.37 6.16 -17.35
N ARG A 88 4.43 6.97 -17.37
CA ARG A 88 5.79 6.50 -17.73
C ARG A 88 6.34 5.45 -16.76
N MET A 89 5.94 5.52 -15.48
CA MET A 89 6.24 4.54 -14.45
C MET A 89 5.37 3.27 -14.52
N ASN A 90 4.43 3.20 -15.47
CA ASN A 90 3.46 2.11 -15.61
C ASN A 90 2.60 1.88 -14.34
N ARG A 91 2.25 2.97 -13.64
CA ARG A 91 1.45 2.90 -12.41
C ARG A 91 -0.01 2.54 -12.67
N GLY A 92 -0.59 2.94 -13.81
CA GLY A 92 -1.98 2.58 -14.16
C GLY A 92 -3.02 3.11 -13.18
N TYR A 93 -2.72 4.26 -12.58
CA TYR A 93 -3.65 5.12 -11.88
C TYR A 93 -3.22 6.58 -12.12
N THR A 94 -4.17 7.48 -11.94
CA THR A 94 -4.02 8.93 -12.00
C THR A 94 -4.01 9.53 -10.60
N ARG A 95 -3.57 10.78 -10.48
CA ARG A 95 -3.70 11.56 -9.25
C ARG A 95 -5.13 11.67 -8.76
N LYS A 96 -6.08 11.81 -9.68
CA LYS A 96 -7.50 11.89 -9.36
C LYS A 96 -8.00 10.58 -8.74
N GLU A 97 -7.59 9.44 -9.29
CA GLU A 97 -7.89 8.12 -8.70
C GLU A 97 -7.24 7.94 -7.33
N TYR A 98 -5.99 8.37 -7.18
CA TYR A 98 -5.31 8.35 -5.89
C TYR A 98 -6.05 9.20 -4.84
N ALA A 99 -6.38 10.46 -5.17
CA ALA A 99 -7.10 11.36 -4.27
C ALA A 99 -8.47 10.80 -3.84
N ARG A 100 -9.22 10.20 -4.78
CA ARG A 100 -10.48 9.51 -4.46
C ARG A 100 -10.31 8.39 -3.43
N TRP A 101 -9.23 7.62 -3.52
CA TRP A 101 -8.96 6.58 -2.51
C TRP A 101 -8.60 7.18 -1.14
N ILE A 102 -7.86 8.29 -1.10
CA ILE A 102 -7.56 9.00 0.14
C ILE A 102 -8.83 9.52 0.81
N GLU A 103 -9.70 10.17 0.05
CA GLU A 103 -11.00 10.66 0.54
C GLU A 103 -11.84 9.50 1.08
N TYR A 104 -11.99 8.43 0.29
CA TYR A 104 -12.78 7.26 0.69
C TYR A 104 -12.22 6.57 1.95
N LEU A 105 -10.90 6.46 2.10
CA LEU A 105 -10.26 5.92 3.31
C LEU A 105 -10.58 6.76 4.56
N ARG A 106 -10.54 8.09 4.44
CA ARG A 106 -10.79 9.02 5.54
C ARG A 106 -12.25 9.03 5.95
N ASP A 107 -13.16 8.94 4.98
CA ASP A 107 -14.60 8.89 5.22
C ASP A 107 -15.01 7.58 5.91
N GLU A 108 -14.46 6.44 5.45
CA GLU A 108 -14.80 5.13 6.01
C GLU A 108 -14.12 4.86 7.35
N ILE A 109 -12.89 5.36 7.55
CA ILE A 109 -12.06 5.12 8.73
C ILE A 109 -11.58 6.46 9.30
N PRO A 110 -12.43 7.16 10.08
CA PRO A 110 -12.04 8.43 10.71
C PRO A 110 -10.77 8.28 11.55
N GLY A 111 -9.80 9.17 11.34
CA GLY A 111 -8.52 9.15 12.05
C GLY A 111 -7.47 8.19 11.47
N ILE A 112 -7.71 7.61 10.28
CA ILE A 112 -6.71 6.78 9.60
C ILE A 112 -5.41 7.54 9.32
N ALA A 113 -4.28 6.96 9.71
CA ALA A 113 -2.96 7.48 9.39
C ALA A 113 -2.55 6.99 7.99
N ILE A 114 -2.31 7.90 7.06
CA ILE A 114 -1.89 7.55 5.70
C ILE A 114 -0.44 7.95 5.49
N THR A 115 0.38 6.99 5.08
CA THR A 115 1.78 7.23 4.68
C THR A 115 1.94 7.00 3.19
N THR A 116 2.81 7.79 2.56
CA THR A 116 3.03 7.68 1.11
C THR A 116 4.49 7.93 0.74
N ASP A 117 4.93 7.31 -0.35
CA ASP A 117 6.26 7.55 -0.91
C ASP A 117 6.19 8.44 -2.15
N LEU A 118 7.14 9.36 -2.28
CA LEU A 118 7.32 10.23 -3.45
C LEU A 118 8.68 9.99 -4.10
N ILE A 119 8.73 10.06 -5.42
CA ILE A 119 9.94 9.98 -6.23
C ILE A 119 10.13 11.30 -6.97
N VAL A 120 11.28 11.92 -6.74
CA VAL A 120 11.72 13.13 -7.44
C VAL A 120 12.80 12.76 -8.46
N GLY A 121 12.81 13.43 -9.62
CA GLY A 121 13.86 13.24 -10.63
C GLY A 121 13.68 12.00 -11.52
N TYR A 122 12.45 11.52 -11.74
CA TYR A 122 12.20 10.38 -12.61
C TYR A 122 12.57 10.68 -14.08
N VAL A 123 13.68 10.10 -14.55
CA VAL A 123 14.08 10.11 -15.95
C VAL A 123 13.54 8.85 -16.62
N GLY A 124 12.47 8.99 -17.42
CA GLY A 124 11.87 7.87 -18.14
C GLY A 124 12.77 7.31 -19.25
N LYS A 125 12.51 6.07 -19.69
CA LYS A 125 13.17 5.50 -20.87
C LYS A 125 12.60 6.12 -22.15
N HIS A 126 13.20 7.20 -22.65
CA HIS A 126 12.98 7.60 -24.05
C HIS A 126 13.91 6.80 -24.98
N ARG A 127 13.32 6.22 -26.03
CA ARG A 127 14.01 5.48 -27.11
C ARG A 127 14.75 6.40 -28.11
N LYS A 128 15.47 7.39 -27.60
CA LYS A 128 16.54 8.10 -28.32
C LYS A 128 17.62 8.47 -27.30
N SER A 129 18.47 7.49 -27.00
CA SER A 129 19.77 7.75 -26.41
C SER A 129 20.64 8.38 -27.49
N SER A 130 20.73 9.70 -27.49
CA SER A 130 21.84 10.41 -28.14
C SER A 130 23.12 9.98 -27.40
N ARG A 131 24.13 9.50 -28.13
CA ARG A 131 25.34 8.81 -27.62
C ARG A 131 26.23 9.58 -26.63
N ASN A 132 25.83 10.75 -26.13
CA ASN A 132 26.62 11.60 -25.23
C ASN A 132 25.91 11.98 -23.92
N ALA A 133 24.95 11.19 -23.43
CA ALA A 133 24.42 11.38 -22.07
C ALA A 133 25.26 10.57 -21.08
N LEU A 134 26.14 11.24 -20.34
CA LEU A 134 26.79 10.70 -19.15
C LEU A 134 25.72 10.01 -18.27
N GLY A 135 25.96 8.73 -17.96
CA GLY A 135 24.99 7.85 -17.31
C GLY A 135 24.65 8.27 -15.89
N GLY A 136 23.66 9.15 -15.74
CA GLY A 136 23.01 9.43 -14.47
C GLY A 136 22.05 8.31 -14.11
N ARG A 137 22.47 7.39 -13.23
CA ARG A 137 21.51 6.55 -12.49
C ARG A 137 20.64 7.50 -11.67
N GLY A 138 19.37 7.65 -12.06
CA GLY A 138 18.42 8.44 -11.28
C GLY A 138 18.40 7.92 -9.84
N VAL A 139 18.70 8.79 -8.89
CA VAL A 139 18.67 8.44 -7.46
C VAL A 139 17.21 8.43 -7.02
N LEU A 140 16.74 7.27 -6.60
CA LEU A 140 15.42 7.10 -6.04
C LEU A 140 15.44 7.59 -4.59
N PHE A 141 15.08 8.84 -4.35
CA PHE A 141 14.82 9.30 -2.99
C PHE A 141 13.41 8.90 -2.59
N ARG A 142 13.28 8.02 -1.59
CA ARG A 142 12.00 7.64 -0.98
C ARG A 142 11.77 8.54 0.24
N TRP A 143 10.77 9.40 0.16
CA TRP A 143 10.31 10.19 1.29
C TRP A 143 8.94 9.71 1.73
N SER A 144 8.82 9.26 2.98
CA SER A 144 7.53 8.91 3.57
C SER A 144 6.89 10.16 4.17
N LEU A 145 5.80 10.65 3.56
CA LEU A 145 5.04 11.80 4.07
C LEU A 145 3.80 11.29 4.82
N PHE A 146 3.50 11.91 5.97
CA PHE A 146 2.22 11.73 6.65
C PHE A 146 1.19 12.66 6.00
N VAL A 147 0.16 12.05 5.41
CA VAL A 147 -0.97 12.80 4.84
C VAL A 147 -2.03 12.92 5.94
N HIS A 148 -1.97 14.02 6.71
CA HIS A 148 -2.99 14.37 7.72
C HIS A 148 -4.29 14.78 7.06
#